data_AF-R7YIJ2-F1
#
_entry.id   AF-R7YIJ2-F1
#
_cell.length_a   1.000
_cell.length_b   1.000
_cell.length_c   1.000
_cell.angle_alpha   90.00
_cell.angle_beta   90.00
_cell.angle_gamma   90.00
#
_symmetry.space_group_name_H-M   'P 1'
#
loop_
_entity.id
_entity.type
_entity.pdbx_description
1 polymer ?
#
loop_
_entity_poly.entity_id
_entity_poly.type
_entity_poly.pdbx_seq_one_letter_code
_entity_poly.pdbx_strand_id
1 'polypeptide(L)'
;MSSTRVLSATSLDIIAEYSSSNIATVHAGYRTVSTSSFATISSQETVEIPDELNSQEALEFCGFGEDTARLLVEHWEWLQTHGREGQHGFGDDIIIIARQHVKDRAILRDAWLEYQDWEGVLRYLGMSEEAVVGIMNPECRVVRLMASASEWVLDTIDMNFEFLTTLDKRIRKKRLEIERAYSPAPDVQPSPALRPNQPLTGGLHISHPSTIAADEVEPPIEVEGRTMLYKGGTYSRLLSIFRPDGSLNLTDIFSTPPTDFHPSHSLVYFGKQKEVADMYAIFAESRSSRVRDGAIMYVAIPNTWLDNAHSIFNPDWKQLVWLSRNRRAFLERLSASPTAIPEELVSYTTAPILLGAICCMSTNQIQRLDSADDIRDLRLSNGNKGTQVVLQTQDAFARFLRECQGYVWVQKWDSQLAYTYPPNSSA
;
A
#
# COMPACT_ATOMS: atom_id res chain seq x y z
N MET A 1 -18.14 -27.83 -0.99
CA MET A 1 -17.48 -27.64 -2.30
C MET A 1 -16.97 -26.21 -2.33
N SER A 2 -15.74 -26.01 -1.84
CA SER A 2 -15.12 -24.69 -1.77
C SER A 2 -14.66 -24.30 -3.17
N SER A 3 -15.28 -23.27 -3.74
CA SER A 3 -14.94 -22.73 -5.05
C SER A 3 -13.76 -21.76 -4.90
N THR A 4 -12.57 -22.31 -4.68
CA THR A 4 -11.33 -21.54 -4.67
C THR A 4 -10.75 -21.57 -6.07
N ARG A 5 -10.80 -20.45 -6.80
CA ARG A 5 -10.25 -20.39 -8.16
C ARG A 5 -9.63 -19.05 -8.55
N VAL A 6 -8.28 -19.12 -8.56
CA VAL A 6 -7.30 -18.70 -9.57
C VAL A 6 -7.18 -17.18 -9.82
N LEU A 7 -6.11 -16.73 -10.45
CA LEU A 7 -6.36 -15.89 -11.62
C LEU A 7 -7.25 -16.72 -12.54
N SER A 8 -8.60 -16.65 -12.50
CA SER A 8 -9.53 -17.71 -13.03
C SER A 8 -8.94 -18.55 -14.18
N ALA A 9 -9.07 -19.89 -14.29
CA ALA A 9 -8.47 -20.66 -15.44
C ALA A 9 -8.69 -19.95 -16.80
N THR A 10 -9.84 -19.31 -16.91
CA THR A 10 -10.22 -18.26 -17.84
C THR A 10 -9.26 -17.05 -18.01
N SER A 11 -8.87 -16.33 -16.95
CA SER A 11 -7.78 -15.33 -16.92
C SER A 11 -6.45 -15.88 -17.45
N LEU A 12 -6.12 -17.15 -17.16
CA LEU A 12 -4.89 -17.79 -17.65
C LEU A 12 -4.94 -18.01 -19.17
N ASP A 13 -6.09 -18.43 -19.70
CA ASP A 13 -6.33 -18.59 -21.14
C ASP A 13 -6.21 -17.25 -21.89
N ILE A 14 -6.73 -16.16 -21.31
CA ILE A 14 -6.67 -14.81 -21.90
C ILE A 14 -5.25 -14.32 -22.02
N ILE A 15 -4.47 -14.43 -20.95
CA ILE A 15 -3.06 -13.99 -21.02
C ILE A 15 -2.31 -14.81 -22.07
N ALA A 16 -2.57 -16.12 -22.17
CA ALA A 16 -1.96 -16.96 -23.20
C ALA A 16 -2.36 -16.54 -24.63
N GLU A 17 -3.63 -16.15 -24.84
CA GLU A 17 -4.16 -15.71 -26.14
C GLU A 17 -3.60 -14.35 -26.59
N TYR A 18 -3.47 -13.39 -25.66
CA TYR A 18 -2.98 -12.03 -25.97
C TYR A 18 -1.45 -11.89 -25.98
N SER A 19 -0.70 -12.82 -25.36
CA SER A 19 0.77 -12.86 -25.40
C SER A 19 1.37 -13.34 -26.74
N SER A 20 0.57 -13.37 -27.81
CA SER A 20 0.94 -13.87 -29.15
C SER A 20 2.19 -13.20 -29.79
N SER A 21 2.75 -12.14 -29.21
CA SER A 21 4.00 -11.51 -29.64
C SER A 21 5.18 -11.63 -28.66
N ASN A 22 4.99 -12.14 -27.43
CA ASN A 22 6.05 -12.45 -26.47
C ASN A 22 5.66 -13.70 -25.67
N ILE A 23 6.34 -14.81 -25.95
CA ILE A 23 6.11 -16.14 -25.37
C ILE A 23 5.94 -16.03 -23.86
N ALA A 24 4.72 -16.24 -23.37
CA ALA A 24 4.48 -16.47 -21.94
C ALA A 24 5.13 -17.81 -21.58
N THR A 25 6.36 -17.77 -21.07
CA THR A 25 7.01 -18.94 -20.51
C THR A 25 6.34 -19.26 -19.18
N VAL A 26 5.57 -20.35 -19.18
CA VAL A 26 5.05 -20.95 -17.94
C VAL A 26 6.16 -21.80 -17.37
N HIS A 27 6.64 -21.46 -16.18
CA HIS A 27 7.65 -22.24 -15.47
C HIS A 27 7.24 -22.37 -14.01
N ALA A 28 7.10 -23.61 -13.52
CA ALA A 28 6.91 -23.95 -12.11
C ALA A 28 5.86 -23.09 -11.36
N GLY A 29 4.63 -22.99 -11.87
CA GLY A 29 3.52 -22.27 -11.20
C GLY A 29 3.56 -20.74 -11.33
N TYR A 30 4.55 -20.19 -12.03
CA TYR A 30 4.65 -18.78 -12.40
C TYR A 30 4.37 -18.55 -13.89
N ARG A 31 3.87 -17.35 -14.20
CA ARG A 31 3.80 -16.82 -15.56
C ARG A 31 4.36 -15.42 -15.65
N THR A 32 4.96 -15.12 -16.78
CA THR A 32 5.44 -13.79 -17.12
C THR A 32 4.31 -12.95 -17.73
N VAL A 33 3.98 -11.81 -17.12
CA VAL A 33 2.99 -10.84 -17.67
C VAL A 33 3.68 -9.53 -17.95
N SER A 34 3.44 -8.97 -19.15
CA SER A 34 3.89 -7.63 -19.50
C SER A 34 3.24 -6.60 -18.58
N THR A 35 4.04 -5.73 -17.97
CA THR A 35 3.57 -4.62 -17.13
C THR A 35 2.58 -3.73 -17.90
N SER A 36 2.79 -3.54 -19.21
CA SER A 36 1.87 -2.80 -20.08
C SER A 36 0.46 -3.40 -20.20
N SER A 37 0.26 -4.66 -19.80
CA SER A 37 -1.07 -5.29 -19.80
C SER A 37 -1.92 -4.86 -18.61
N PHE A 38 -1.32 -4.30 -17.56
CA PHE A 38 -2.02 -3.94 -16.31
C PHE A 38 -1.61 -2.59 -15.71
N ALA A 39 -0.50 -2.02 -16.15
CA ALA A 39 -0.14 -0.62 -15.97
C ALA A 39 -0.36 0.11 -17.29
N THR A 40 -0.77 1.38 -17.24
CA THR A 40 -0.99 2.24 -18.41
C THR A 40 0.29 2.57 -19.19
N ILE A 41 1.43 2.00 -18.80
CA ILE A 41 2.76 2.38 -19.27
C ILE A 41 3.21 1.43 -20.37
N SER A 42 3.77 2.00 -21.45
CA SER A 42 4.57 1.29 -22.44
C SER A 42 5.94 0.93 -21.86
N SER A 43 6.00 0.08 -20.83
CA SER A 43 7.26 -0.58 -20.46
C SER A 43 7.30 -1.99 -21.07
N GLN A 44 8.47 -2.38 -21.59
CA GLN A 44 8.76 -3.76 -22.00
C GLN A 44 9.06 -4.65 -20.79
N GLU A 45 8.87 -4.14 -19.58
CA GLU A 45 9.10 -4.89 -18.37
C GLU A 45 8.04 -5.97 -18.24
N THR A 46 8.47 -7.10 -17.68
CA THR A 46 7.59 -8.21 -17.39
C THR A 46 7.75 -8.57 -15.93
N VAL A 47 6.66 -8.99 -15.31
CA VAL A 47 6.63 -9.45 -13.93
C VAL A 47 6.18 -10.90 -13.94
N GLU A 48 6.91 -11.75 -13.22
CA GLU A 48 6.49 -13.12 -12.96
C GLU A 48 5.45 -13.14 -11.83
N ILE A 49 4.24 -13.57 -12.14
CA ILE A 49 3.13 -13.68 -11.20
C ILE A 49 2.75 -15.15 -11.01
N PRO A 50 2.31 -15.55 -9.81
CA PRO A 50 1.77 -16.89 -9.56
C PRO A 50 0.50 -17.11 -10.39
N ASP A 51 0.25 -18.35 -10.81
CA ASP A 51 -1.01 -18.71 -11.48
C ASP A 51 -2.21 -18.70 -10.51
N GLU A 52 -1.99 -19.05 -9.24
CA GLU A 52 -3.04 -19.17 -8.22
C GLU A 52 -2.78 -18.27 -7.01
N LEU A 53 -3.81 -17.55 -6.52
CA LEU A 53 -3.68 -16.69 -5.32
C LEU A 53 -3.49 -17.48 -4.02
N ASN A 54 -4.09 -18.66 -3.93
CA ASN A 54 -4.00 -19.54 -2.76
C ASN A 54 -3.00 -20.67 -3.03
N SER A 55 -1.74 -20.31 -3.26
CA SER A 55 -0.66 -21.22 -3.66
C SER A 55 0.65 -20.93 -2.93
N GLN A 56 1.62 -21.84 -3.06
CA GLN A 56 2.97 -21.64 -2.55
C GLN A 56 3.64 -20.46 -3.26
N GLU A 57 3.50 -20.40 -4.58
CA GLU A 57 4.09 -19.40 -5.46
C GLU A 57 3.60 -17.99 -5.13
N ALA A 58 2.33 -17.84 -4.72
CA ALA A 58 1.78 -16.58 -4.25
C ALA A 58 2.36 -16.14 -2.91
N LEU A 59 2.58 -17.06 -1.98
CA LEU A 59 3.26 -16.74 -0.72
C LEU A 59 4.72 -16.36 -0.93
N GLU A 60 5.41 -17.06 -1.82
CA GLU A 60 6.77 -16.71 -2.23
C GLU A 60 6.83 -15.34 -2.91
N PHE A 61 5.86 -15.04 -3.78
CA PHE A 61 5.70 -13.71 -4.38
C PHE A 61 5.47 -12.64 -3.30
N CYS A 62 4.71 -12.97 -2.25
CA CYS A 62 4.51 -12.10 -1.10
C CYS A 62 5.75 -11.92 -0.21
N GLY A 63 6.84 -12.65 -0.48
CA GLY A 63 8.14 -12.50 0.18
C GLY A 63 8.48 -13.60 1.17
N PHE A 64 7.66 -14.64 1.33
CA PHE A 64 8.04 -15.81 2.14
C PHE A 64 9.12 -16.64 1.45
N GLY A 65 9.96 -17.31 2.25
CA GLY A 65 10.86 -18.34 1.75
C GLY A 65 10.11 -19.63 1.43
N GLU A 66 10.64 -20.43 0.50
CA GLU A 66 10.05 -21.68 -0.01
C GLU A 66 9.54 -22.61 1.11
N ASP A 67 10.39 -22.90 2.11
CA ASP A 67 10.03 -23.77 3.23
C ASP A 67 8.84 -23.25 4.05
N THR A 68 8.76 -21.93 4.24
CA THR A 68 7.65 -21.32 4.99
C THR A 68 6.40 -21.28 4.13
N ALA A 69 6.52 -20.93 2.85
CA ALA A 69 5.41 -20.93 1.91
C ALA A 69 4.76 -22.32 1.82
N ARG A 70 5.55 -23.38 1.66
CA ARG A 70 5.06 -24.77 1.66
C ARG A 70 4.32 -25.12 2.95
N LEU A 71 4.91 -24.80 4.11
CA LEU A 71 4.28 -25.07 5.42
C LEU A 71 2.93 -24.36 5.57
N LEU A 72 2.82 -23.12 5.09
CA LEU A 72 1.59 -22.34 5.15
C LEU A 72 0.51 -22.91 4.23
N VAL A 73 0.87 -23.37 3.04
CA VAL A 73 -0.05 -24.06 2.11
C VAL A 73 -0.57 -25.34 2.72
N GLU A 74 0.32 -26.21 3.22
CA GLU A 74 -0.08 -27.48 3.87
C GLU A 74 -1.05 -27.22 5.04
N HIS A 75 -0.79 -26.19 5.85
CA HIS A 75 -1.68 -25.81 6.94
C HIS A 75 -3.02 -25.29 6.45
N TRP A 76 -3.03 -24.44 5.42
CA TRP A 76 -4.26 -23.91 4.83
C TRP A 76 -5.11 -25.02 4.20
N GLU A 77 -4.52 -25.94 3.44
CA GLU A 77 -5.21 -27.09 2.84
C GLU A 77 -5.78 -28.03 3.91
N TRP A 78 -5.02 -28.28 4.98
CA TRP A 78 -5.51 -29.06 6.11
C TRP A 78 -6.73 -28.39 6.75
N LEU A 79 -6.72 -27.06 6.90
CA LEU A 79 -7.88 -26.31 7.39
C LEU A 79 -9.06 -26.43 6.42
N GLN A 80 -8.87 -26.31 5.11
CA GLN A 80 -9.98 -26.46 4.15
C GLN A 80 -10.64 -27.84 4.19
N THR A 81 -9.90 -28.88 4.58
CA THR A 81 -10.38 -30.27 4.60
C THR A 81 -10.90 -30.72 5.97
N HIS A 82 -10.31 -30.24 7.06
CA HIS A 82 -10.60 -30.70 8.43
C HIS A 82 -11.17 -29.59 9.33
N GLY A 83 -11.14 -28.35 8.87
CA GLY A 83 -11.65 -27.20 9.60
C GLY A 83 -13.17 -27.21 9.72
N ARG A 84 -13.67 -26.37 10.62
CA ARG A 84 -15.10 -26.21 10.88
C ARG A 84 -15.54 -24.80 10.53
N GLU A 85 -16.82 -24.64 10.19
CA GLU A 85 -17.42 -23.32 10.02
C GLU A 85 -17.20 -22.46 11.27
N GLY A 86 -16.71 -21.23 11.07
CA GLY A 86 -16.32 -20.32 12.14
C GLY A 86 -14.89 -20.49 12.67
N GLN A 87 -14.15 -21.51 12.23
CA GLN A 87 -12.72 -21.62 12.52
C GLN A 87 -11.92 -20.64 11.66
N HIS A 88 -11.05 -19.85 12.28
CA HIS A 88 -10.18 -18.90 11.57
C HIS A 88 -9.33 -19.64 10.51
N GLY A 89 -9.39 -19.17 9.26
CA GLY A 89 -8.70 -19.79 8.14
C GLY A 89 -9.55 -20.78 7.33
N PHE A 90 -10.65 -21.29 7.87
CA PHE A 90 -11.55 -22.17 7.13
C PHE A 90 -12.43 -21.34 6.17
N GLY A 91 -12.32 -21.60 4.87
CA GLY A 91 -13.02 -20.82 3.84
C GLY A 91 -12.40 -19.45 3.54
N ASP A 92 -11.32 -19.09 4.23
CA ASP A 92 -10.58 -17.85 4.02
C ASP A 92 -9.45 -18.01 2.99
N ASP A 93 -8.97 -16.89 2.46
CA ASP A 93 -7.76 -16.85 1.61
C ASP A 93 -6.50 -17.19 2.40
N ILE A 94 -5.50 -17.78 1.73
CA ILE A 94 -4.23 -18.22 2.33
C ILE A 94 -3.49 -17.09 3.05
N ILE A 95 -3.68 -15.84 2.61
CA ILE A 95 -3.08 -14.65 3.24
C ILE A 95 -3.49 -14.49 4.70
N ILE A 96 -4.69 -14.95 5.09
CA ILE A 96 -5.17 -14.92 6.47
C ILE A 96 -4.31 -15.83 7.36
N ILE A 97 -3.92 -17.01 6.86
CA ILE A 97 -3.01 -17.92 7.54
C ILE A 97 -1.60 -17.34 7.62
N ALA A 98 -1.12 -16.74 6.54
CA ALA A 98 0.19 -16.09 6.50
C ALA A 98 0.31 -14.94 7.52
N ARG A 99 -0.71 -14.06 7.61
CA ARG A 99 -0.78 -13.00 8.63
C ARG A 99 -0.74 -13.57 10.04
N GLN A 100 -1.51 -14.63 10.28
CA GLN A 100 -1.57 -15.26 11.59
C GLN A 100 -0.23 -15.88 11.98
N HIS A 101 0.45 -16.55 11.04
CA HIS A 101 1.79 -17.10 11.26
C HIS A 101 2.78 -16.04 11.73
N VAL A 102 2.82 -14.89 11.06
CA VAL A 102 3.73 -13.78 11.42
C VAL A 102 3.39 -13.26 12.82
N LYS A 103 2.11 -13.04 13.12
CA LYS A 103 1.66 -12.59 14.45
C LYS A 103 2.05 -13.56 15.55
N ASP A 104 1.81 -14.86 15.35
CA ASP A 104 2.11 -15.90 16.35
C ASP A 104 3.61 -16.00 16.64
N ARG A 105 4.44 -15.92 15.60
CA ARG A 105 5.90 -15.91 15.77
C ARG A 105 6.42 -14.62 16.42
N ALA A 106 5.84 -13.48 16.07
CA ALA A 106 6.23 -12.19 16.63
C ALA A 106 5.99 -12.08 18.15
N ILE A 107 5.06 -12.86 18.72
CA ILE A 107 4.87 -12.96 20.18
C ILE A 107 6.15 -13.46 20.85
N LEU A 108 6.85 -14.41 20.23
CA LEU A 108 8.05 -15.03 20.80
C LEU A 108 9.31 -14.23 20.47
N ARG A 109 9.40 -13.69 19.26
CA ARG A 109 10.60 -13.03 18.77
C ARG A 109 10.27 -11.99 17.70
N ASP A 110 10.57 -10.72 17.99
CA ASP A 110 10.43 -9.60 17.07
C ASP A 110 11.60 -8.60 17.28
N ALA A 111 11.86 -7.74 16.29
CA ALA A 111 12.90 -6.72 16.31
C ALA A 111 12.31 -5.35 16.00
N TRP A 112 12.67 -4.35 16.78
CA TRP A 112 12.17 -2.97 16.66
C TRP A 112 13.20 -1.94 17.13
N LEU A 113 14.38 -2.39 17.58
CA LEU A 113 15.55 -1.58 17.94
C LEU A 113 16.68 -1.90 16.98
N GLU A 114 17.53 -0.90 16.71
CA GLU A 114 18.63 -1.06 15.75
C GLU A 114 19.61 -2.18 16.10
N TYR A 115 19.94 -2.34 17.38
CA TYR A 115 20.93 -3.30 17.84
C TYR A 115 20.38 -4.74 17.96
N GLN A 116 19.09 -4.96 17.70
CA GLN A 116 18.52 -6.29 17.69
C GLN A 116 18.87 -7.02 16.38
N ASP A 117 18.85 -8.35 16.42
CA ASP A 117 19.12 -9.21 15.26
C ASP A 117 17.95 -9.20 14.27
N TRP A 118 17.79 -8.11 13.52
CA TRP A 118 16.71 -7.92 12.56
C TRP A 118 16.68 -9.00 11.49
N GLU A 119 17.82 -9.33 10.88
CA GLU A 119 17.86 -10.35 9.84
C GLU A 119 17.45 -11.73 10.37
N GLY A 120 17.97 -12.13 11.53
CA GLY A 120 17.58 -13.40 12.16
C GLY A 120 16.12 -13.42 12.59
N VAL A 121 15.54 -12.27 12.99
CA VAL A 121 14.09 -12.14 13.22
C VAL A 121 13.31 -12.29 11.92
N LEU A 122 13.66 -11.59 10.85
CA LEU A 122 12.95 -11.66 9.57
C LEU A 122 12.98 -13.08 8.98
N ARG A 123 14.12 -13.76 9.04
CA ARG A 123 14.23 -15.20 8.67
C ARG A 123 13.38 -16.08 9.59
N TYR A 124 13.35 -15.80 10.89
CA TYR A 124 12.50 -16.52 11.83
C TYR A 124 11.00 -16.32 11.54
N LEU A 125 10.60 -15.14 11.07
CA LEU A 125 9.23 -14.87 10.59
C LEU A 125 8.93 -15.52 9.22
N GLY A 126 9.92 -16.15 8.61
CA GLY A 126 9.79 -16.94 7.38
C GLY A 126 10.03 -16.18 6.09
N MET A 127 10.61 -14.98 6.15
CA MET A 127 10.91 -14.17 4.96
C MET A 127 12.03 -14.78 4.12
N SER A 128 11.94 -14.63 2.80
CA SER A 128 13.00 -14.98 1.86
C SER A 128 14.20 -14.05 2.02
N GLU A 129 15.39 -14.49 1.59
CA GLU A 129 16.60 -13.65 1.65
C GLU A 129 16.44 -12.35 0.85
N GLU A 130 15.71 -12.39 -0.27
CA GLU A 130 15.41 -11.21 -1.07
C GLU A 130 14.58 -10.19 -0.27
N ALA A 131 13.51 -10.64 0.40
CA ALA A 131 12.69 -9.78 1.24
C ALA A 131 13.45 -9.27 2.48
N VAL A 132 14.33 -10.09 3.06
CA VAL A 132 15.23 -9.68 4.16
C VAL A 132 16.12 -8.54 3.69
N VAL A 133 16.80 -8.68 2.54
CA VAL A 133 17.66 -7.63 1.96
C VAL A 133 16.87 -6.36 1.67
N GLY A 134 15.66 -6.49 1.11
CA GLY A 134 14.77 -5.36 0.84
C GLY A 134 14.37 -4.60 2.10
N ILE A 135 13.91 -5.31 3.14
CA ILE A 135 13.55 -4.71 4.43
C ILE A 135 14.78 -4.08 5.10
N MET A 136 15.95 -4.67 4.93
CA MET A 136 17.21 -4.22 5.53
C MET A 136 17.96 -3.17 4.72
N ASN A 137 17.34 -2.59 3.68
CA ASN A 137 17.95 -1.53 2.88
C ASN A 137 18.51 -0.40 3.78
N PRO A 138 19.84 -0.14 3.75
CA PRO A 138 20.48 0.87 4.60
C PRO A 138 19.93 2.29 4.40
N GLU A 139 19.53 2.65 3.18
CA GLU A 139 18.97 3.98 2.86
C GLU A 139 17.61 4.19 3.55
N CYS A 140 16.88 3.10 3.78
CA CYS A 140 15.59 3.10 4.44
C CYS A 140 15.68 2.87 5.95
N ARG A 141 16.89 2.93 6.55
CA ARG A 141 17.10 2.64 7.97
C ARG A 141 16.15 3.42 8.89
N VAL A 142 15.93 4.70 8.61
CA VAL A 142 15.05 5.54 9.44
C VAL A 142 13.62 5.02 9.40
N VAL A 143 13.07 4.76 8.21
CA VAL A 143 11.71 4.22 8.04
C VAL A 143 11.59 2.84 8.66
N ARG A 144 12.56 1.95 8.40
CA ARG A 144 12.61 0.60 8.98
C ARG A 144 12.46 0.61 10.51
N LEU A 145 13.07 1.58 11.20
CA LEU A 145 13.00 1.66 12.67
C LEU A 145 11.71 2.32 13.21
N MET A 146 10.83 2.83 12.35
CA MET A 146 9.53 3.41 12.75
C MET A 146 8.45 2.35 13.03
N ALA A 147 8.72 1.09 12.70
CA ALA A 147 7.87 -0.07 12.99
C ALA A 147 8.73 -1.27 13.42
N SER A 148 8.12 -2.35 13.87
CA SER A 148 8.82 -3.61 14.12
C SER A 148 9.01 -4.44 12.85
N ALA A 149 9.84 -5.48 12.93
CA ALA A 149 10.05 -6.42 11.84
C ALA A 149 8.75 -7.12 11.46
N SER A 150 7.95 -7.54 12.45
CA SER A 150 6.64 -8.14 12.17
C SER A 150 5.65 -7.18 11.52
N GLU A 151 5.62 -5.91 11.93
CA GLU A 151 4.80 -4.87 11.27
C GLU A 151 5.20 -4.69 9.79
N TRP A 152 6.51 -4.65 9.50
CA TRP A 152 6.97 -4.55 8.11
C TRP A 152 6.74 -5.81 7.28
N VAL A 153 6.86 -6.99 7.88
CA VAL A 153 6.51 -8.24 7.20
C VAL A 153 5.03 -8.28 6.85
N LEU A 154 4.15 -7.94 7.79
CA LEU A 154 2.70 -7.88 7.55
C LEU A 154 2.35 -6.87 6.44
N ASP A 155 2.96 -5.69 6.46
CA ASP A 155 2.77 -4.69 5.41
C ASP A 155 3.28 -5.18 4.05
N THR A 156 4.44 -5.86 4.00
CA THR A 156 4.99 -6.45 2.77
C THR A 156 4.07 -7.50 2.17
N ILE A 157 3.59 -8.46 2.97
CA ILE A 157 2.72 -9.54 2.46
C ILE A 157 1.38 -8.98 1.98
N ASP A 158 0.83 -7.98 2.68
CA ASP A 158 -0.45 -7.37 2.33
C ASP A 158 -0.34 -6.59 1.03
N MET A 159 0.70 -5.78 0.90
CA MET A 159 1.03 -5.01 -0.29
C MET A 159 1.19 -5.90 -1.52
N ASN A 160 1.99 -6.96 -1.42
CA ASN A 160 2.25 -7.87 -2.56
C ASN A 160 1.00 -8.69 -2.92
N PHE A 161 0.22 -9.12 -1.92
CA PHE A 161 -1.03 -9.85 -2.18
C PHE A 161 -2.12 -8.94 -2.79
N GLU A 162 -2.21 -7.70 -2.33
CA GLU A 162 -3.12 -6.70 -2.90
C GLU A 162 -2.82 -6.43 -4.37
N PHE A 163 -1.53 -6.35 -4.74
CA PHE A 163 -1.11 -6.27 -6.14
C PHE A 163 -1.68 -7.44 -6.97
N LEU A 164 -1.51 -8.68 -6.50
CA LEU A 164 -2.01 -9.87 -7.20
C LEU A 164 -3.54 -9.88 -7.33
N THR A 165 -4.27 -9.54 -6.27
CA THR A 165 -5.74 -9.50 -6.29
C THR A 165 -6.27 -8.39 -7.21
N THR A 166 -5.59 -7.24 -7.24
CA THR A 166 -5.94 -6.13 -8.13
C THR A 166 -5.70 -6.50 -9.59
N LEU A 167 -4.58 -7.17 -9.86
CA LEU A 167 -4.25 -7.67 -11.18
C LEU A 167 -5.31 -8.67 -11.69
N ASP A 168 -5.69 -9.64 -10.86
CA ASP A 168 -6.74 -10.60 -11.21
C ASP A 168 -8.08 -9.91 -11.56
N LYS A 169 -8.52 -8.97 -10.71
CA LYS A 169 -9.75 -8.20 -10.96
C LYS A 169 -9.71 -7.47 -12.32
N ARG A 170 -8.56 -6.87 -12.68
CA ARG A 170 -8.38 -6.16 -13.96
C ARG A 170 -8.48 -7.10 -15.15
N ILE A 171 -7.80 -8.25 -15.09
CA ILE A 171 -7.82 -9.25 -16.16
C ILE A 171 -9.25 -9.76 -16.38
N ARG A 172 -9.99 -10.09 -15.31
CA ARG A 172 -11.39 -10.52 -15.39
C ARG A 172 -12.30 -9.46 -16.02
N LYS A 173 -12.13 -8.19 -15.62
CA LYS A 173 -12.94 -7.07 -16.16
C LYS A 173 -12.72 -6.90 -17.66
N LYS A 174 -11.46 -6.90 -18.13
CA LYS A 174 -11.12 -6.75 -19.55
C LYS A 174 -11.78 -7.84 -20.40
N ARG A 175 -11.91 -9.06 -19.88
CA ARG A 175 -12.65 -10.13 -20.57
C ARG A 175 -14.12 -9.80 -20.77
N LEU A 176 -14.81 -9.40 -19.70
CA LEU A 176 -16.24 -9.08 -19.76
C LEU A 176 -16.51 -7.97 -20.78
N GLU A 177 -15.57 -7.04 -20.95
CA GLU A 177 -15.64 -5.99 -21.97
C GLU A 177 -15.44 -6.55 -23.39
N ILE A 178 -14.45 -7.43 -23.58
CA ILE A 178 -14.22 -8.13 -24.86
C ILE A 178 -15.43 -8.98 -25.24
N GLU A 179 -15.93 -9.85 -24.36
CA GLU A 179 -17.10 -10.71 -24.60
C GLU A 179 -18.34 -9.89 -24.95
N ARG A 180 -18.53 -8.72 -24.33
CA ARG A 180 -19.61 -7.79 -24.66
C ARG A 180 -19.42 -7.13 -26.01
N ALA A 181 -18.20 -6.73 -26.38
CA ALA A 181 -17.90 -6.14 -27.68
C ALA A 181 -18.14 -7.12 -28.84
N TYR A 182 -17.96 -8.42 -28.60
CA TYR A 182 -18.21 -9.49 -29.57
C TYR A 182 -19.62 -10.11 -29.49
N SER A 183 -20.46 -9.70 -28.53
CA SER A 183 -21.85 -10.15 -28.44
C SER A 183 -22.79 -9.13 -29.09
N PRO A 184 -23.43 -9.45 -30.23
CA PRO A 184 -24.44 -8.56 -30.79
C PRO A 184 -25.59 -8.40 -29.77
N ALA A 185 -26.03 -7.17 -29.53
CA ALA A 185 -27.19 -6.91 -28.70
C ALA A 185 -28.40 -7.71 -29.26
N PRO A 186 -29.21 -8.36 -28.39
CA PRO A 186 -30.27 -9.26 -28.83
C PRO A 186 -31.33 -8.62 -29.75
N ASP A 187 -31.38 -7.29 -29.83
CA ASP A 187 -32.35 -6.53 -30.63
C ASP A 187 -31.74 -5.77 -31.83
N VAL A 188 -30.45 -5.93 -32.14
CA VAL A 188 -29.86 -5.25 -33.30
C VAL A 188 -29.89 -6.21 -34.50
N GLN A 189 -30.75 -5.91 -35.48
CA GLN A 189 -30.74 -6.62 -36.76
C GLN A 189 -29.33 -6.54 -37.38
N PRO A 190 -28.74 -7.68 -37.79
CA PRO A 190 -27.43 -7.66 -38.43
C PRO A 190 -27.54 -6.88 -39.74
N SER A 191 -26.69 -5.85 -39.87
CA SER A 191 -26.55 -5.13 -41.14
C SER A 191 -25.94 -6.08 -42.18
N PRO A 192 -26.36 -6.01 -43.46
CA PRO A 192 -25.82 -6.89 -44.50
C PRO A 192 -24.32 -6.72 -44.64
N ALA A 193 -23.59 -7.83 -44.76
CA ALA A 193 -22.14 -7.83 -44.97
C ALA A 193 -21.76 -7.01 -46.21
N LEU A 194 -21.03 -5.92 -46.02
CA LEU A 194 -20.43 -5.15 -47.11
C LEU A 194 -19.25 -5.92 -47.70
N ARG A 195 -19.22 -6.02 -49.03
CA ARG A 195 -18.21 -6.77 -49.79
C ARG A 195 -16.80 -6.20 -49.58
N PRO A 196 -15.76 -7.05 -49.54
CA PRO A 196 -14.38 -6.63 -49.34
C PRO A 196 -13.82 -6.07 -50.64
N ASN A 197 -13.75 -4.75 -50.76
CA ASN A 197 -12.97 -4.08 -51.80
C ASN A 197 -12.35 -2.81 -51.22
N GLN A 198 -11.41 -2.96 -50.27
CA GLN A 198 -10.36 -1.97 -50.03
C GLN A 198 -9.22 -2.57 -49.20
N PRO A 199 -7.95 -2.22 -49.49
CA PRO A 199 -6.80 -2.68 -48.73
C PRO A 199 -6.83 -2.09 -47.32
N LEU A 200 -6.73 -2.96 -46.31
CA LEU A 200 -6.60 -2.62 -44.90
C LEU A 200 -5.25 -1.96 -44.64
N THR A 201 -5.22 -0.63 -44.54
CA THR A 201 -4.21 0.12 -43.77
C THR A 201 -4.88 1.36 -43.19
N GLY A 202 -5.68 1.15 -42.14
CA GLY A 202 -6.34 2.21 -41.40
C GLY A 202 -6.70 1.70 -40.01
N GLY A 203 -5.92 2.12 -39.02
CA GLY A 203 -6.09 1.75 -37.62
C GLY A 203 -7.50 2.12 -37.13
N LEU A 204 -8.13 1.17 -36.46
CA LEU A 204 -9.41 1.34 -35.79
C LEU A 204 -9.26 2.33 -34.64
N HIS A 205 -9.60 3.59 -34.88
CA HIS A 205 -9.80 4.59 -33.85
C HIS A 205 -11.22 4.40 -33.27
N ILE A 206 -11.35 3.52 -32.27
CA ILE A 206 -12.56 3.41 -31.46
C ILE A 206 -12.51 4.55 -30.44
N SER A 207 -13.22 5.63 -30.74
CA SER A 207 -13.44 6.75 -29.81
C SER A 207 -14.59 6.41 -28.85
N HIS A 208 -14.28 5.70 -27.78
CA HIS A 208 -15.06 5.76 -26.54
C HIS A 208 -14.40 6.76 -25.57
N PRO A 209 -15.13 7.27 -24.56
CA PRO A 209 -14.50 7.94 -23.44
C PRO A 209 -13.72 6.87 -22.67
N SER A 210 -12.54 6.54 -23.18
CA SER A 210 -11.49 5.89 -22.42
C SER A 210 -11.47 6.61 -21.09
N THR A 211 -11.55 5.85 -20.00
CA THR A 211 -11.01 6.27 -18.72
C THR A 211 -9.71 6.97 -19.07
N ILE A 212 -9.69 8.30 -19.00
CA ILE A 212 -8.56 9.10 -19.48
C ILE A 212 -7.38 8.41 -18.85
N ALA A 213 -6.51 7.90 -19.72
CA ALA A 213 -5.28 7.27 -19.31
C ALA A 213 -4.75 8.17 -18.20
N ALA A 214 -4.61 7.65 -16.99
CA ALA A 214 -3.67 8.24 -16.06
C ALA A 214 -2.29 7.94 -16.67
N ASP A 215 -2.03 8.56 -17.83
CA ASP A 215 -0.72 8.99 -18.21
C ASP A 215 -0.21 9.71 -16.98
N GLU A 216 1.04 9.43 -16.64
CA GLU A 216 1.73 10.01 -15.51
C GLU A 216 1.77 11.53 -15.71
N VAL A 217 0.70 12.21 -15.29
CA VAL A 217 0.60 13.66 -15.34
C VAL A 217 1.62 14.14 -14.34
N GLU A 218 2.68 14.75 -14.86
CA GLU A 218 3.72 15.33 -14.03
C GLU A 218 3.06 16.24 -12.99
N PRO A 219 3.23 15.96 -11.69
CA PRO A 219 2.55 16.71 -10.66
C PRO A 219 3.03 18.16 -10.71
N PRO A 220 2.13 19.15 -10.56
CA PRO A 220 2.55 20.54 -10.51
C PRO A 220 3.47 20.77 -9.30
N ILE A 221 4.48 21.61 -9.48
CA ILE A 221 5.40 22.00 -8.39
C ILE A 221 4.62 22.77 -7.32
N GLU A 222 3.74 23.67 -7.74
CA GLU A 222 2.88 24.49 -6.89
C GLU A 222 1.51 24.68 -7.54
N VAL A 223 0.50 24.90 -6.72
CA VAL A 223 -0.87 25.21 -7.17
C VAL A 223 -1.35 26.44 -6.40
N GLU A 224 -1.75 27.48 -7.13
CA GLU A 224 -2.15 28.75 -6.53
C GLU A 224 -3.28 28.56 -5.49
N GLY A 225 -3.13 29.20 -4.33
CA GLY A 225 -4.09 29.12 -3.22
C GLY A 225 -4.13 27.76 -2.51
N ARG A 226 -3.21 26.85 -2.83
CA ARG A 226 -3.13 25.51 -2.24
C ARG A 226 -1.73 25.19 -1.72
N THR A 227 -1.68 24.28 -0.76
CA THR A 227 -0.45 23.72 -0.21
C THR A 227 -0.29 22.28 -0.70
N MET A 228 0.89 21.96 -1.22
CA MET A 228 1.25 20.61 -1.62
C MET A 228 1.57 19.74 -0.40
N LEU A 229 0.98 18.56 -0.36
CA LEU A 229 1.21 17.50 0.62
C LEU A 229 1.57 16.20 -0.12
N TYR A 230 2.24 15.30 0.59
CA TYR A 230 2.87 14.13 -0.03
C TYR A 230 2.58 12.85 0.76
N LYS A 231 2.45 11.72 0.08
CA LYS A 231 2.38 10.40 0.70
C LYS A 231 3.16 9.39 -0.14
N GLY A 232 4.15 8.74 0.47
CA GLY A 232 4.87 7.63 -0.17
C GLY A 232 4.21 6.30 0.13
N GLY A 233 4.37 5.36 -0.79
CA GLY A 233 3.85 3.99 -0.67
C GLY A 233 3.98 3.25 -2.00
N THR A 234 3.10 2.29 -2.25
CA THR A 234 3.02 1.65 -3.56
C THR A 234 2.08 2.35 -4.52
N TYR A 235 2.43 2.31 -5.80
CA TYR A 235 1.66 2.90 -6.89
C TYR A 235 0.25 2.31 -6.95
N SER A 236 0.12 0.99 -6.87
CA SER A 236 -1.15 0.28 -6.83
C SER A 236 -2.09 0.78 -5.71
N ARG A 237 -1.57 0.87 -4.48
CA ARG A 237 -2.33 1.34 -3.31
C ARG A 237 -2.64 2.84 -3.35
N LEU A 238 -1.72 3.66 -3.88
CA LEU A 238 -1.95 5.09 -4.01
C LEU A 238 -2.94 5.40 -5.15
N LEU A 239 -2.95 4.61 -6.23
CA LEU A 239 -3.92 4.75 -7.32
C LEU A 239 -5.31 4.22 -6.99
N SER A 240 -5.45 3.32 -6.02
CA SER A 240 -6.75 2.70 -5.73
C SER A 240 -7.78 3.71 -5.22
N ILE A 241 -7.34 4.91 -4.81
CA ILE A 241 -8.25 5.98 -4.41
C ILE A 241 -9.10 6.51 -5.56
N PHE A 242 -8.66 6.36 -6.82
CA PHE A 242 -9.38 6.90 -7.96
C PHE A 242 -10.48 5.94 -8.40
N ARG A 243 -11.72 6.41 -8.37
CA ARG A 243 -12.86 5.66 -8.94
C ARG A 243 -12.98 5.93 -10.44
N PRO A 244 -13.62 5.01 -11.21
CA PRO A 244 -13.82 5.19 -12.65
C PRO A 244 -14.61 6.44 -13.04
N ASP A 245 -15.44 6.98 -12.15
CA ASP A 245 -16.21 8.22 -12.33
C ASP A 245 -15.41 9.49 -12.01
N GLY A 246 -14.12 9.34 -11.67
CA GLY A 246 -13.23 10.43 -11.27
C GLY A 246 -13.41 10.89 -9.82
N SER A 247 -14.33 10.28 -9.05
CA SER A 247 -14.44 10.53 -7.61
C SER A 247 -13.30 9.83 -6.85
N LEU A 248 -13.06 10.29 -5.63
CA LEU A 248 -12.02 9.72 -4.76
C LEU A 248 -12.60 8.78 -3.71
N ASN A 249 -11.78 7.85 -3.22
CA ASN A 249 -12.06 6.97 -2.10
C ASN A 249 -10.81 6.75 -1.25
N LEU A 250 -10.81 7.14 0.04
CA LEU A 250 -9.59 7.08 0.85
C LEU A 250 -9.36 5.74 1.55
N THR A 251 -10.27 4.75 1.39
CA THR A 251 -10.26 3.48 2.15
C THR A 251 -8.89 2.81 2.22
N ASP A 252 -8.15 2.76 1.12
CA ASP A 252 -6.92 1.97 1.05
C ASP A 252 -5.69 2.73 1.59
N ILE A 253 -5.78 4.06 1.72
CA ILE A 253 -4.66 4.89 2.22
C ILE A 253 -4.77 5.24 3.70
N PHE A 254 -5.78 4.72 4.39
CA PHE A 254 -5.88 4.80 5.84
C PHE A 254 -4.69 4.10 6.51
N SER A 255 -4.18 4.73 7.57
CA SER A 255 -3.16 4.14 8.43
C SER A 255 -3.83 3.31 9.52
N THR A 256 -3.37 2.08 9.71
CA THR A 256 -3.92 1.14 10.69
C THR A 256 -3.56 1.56 12.11
N PRO A 257 -4.51 1.57 13.07
CA PRO A 257 -4.20 1.87 14.46
C PRO A 257 -3.36 0.77 15.14
N PRO A 258 -2.58 1.13 16.19
CA PRO A 258 -2.46 2.47 16.76
C PRO A 258 -1.64 3.41 15.87
N THR A 259 -2.11 4.65 15.74
CA THR A 259 -1.43 5.71 14.97
C THR A 259 -0.84 6.76 15.91
N ASP A 260 -0.09 7.73 15.37
CA ASP A 260 0.54 8.78 16.18
C ASP A 260 -0.48 9.61 16.98
N PHE A 261 -1.71 9.77 16.48
CA PHE A 261 -2.72 10.63 17.11
C PHE A 261 -4.01 9.94 17.51
N HIS A 262 -4.11 8.61 17.33
CA HIS A 262 -5.26 7.86 17.85
C HIS A 262 -4.94 6.38 18.14
N PRO A 263 -5.38 5.83 19.28
CA PRO A 263 -5.11 4.45 19.66
C PRO A 263 -5.90 3.40 18.86
N SER A 264 -7.08 3.76 18.35
CA SER A 264 -8.03 2.80 17.77
C SER A 264 -8.70 3.23 16.46
N HIS A 265 -8.44 4.44 15.96
CA HIS A 265 -9.09 4.94 14.75
C HIS A 265 -8.06 4.96 13.63
N SER A 266 -8.49 4.51 12.46
CA SER A 266 -7.72 4.69 11.25
C SER A 266 -7.84 6.13 10.78
N LEU A 267 -6.71 6.78 10.48
CA LEU A 267 -6.66 8.16 10.01
C LEU A 267 -5.88 8.25 8.70
N VAL A 268 -6.04 9.36 7.97
CA VAL A 268 -5.30 9.63 6.73
C VAL A 268 -4.20 10.64 7.02
N TYR A 269 -2.97 10.24 6.69
CA TYR A 269 -1.75 11.01 6.94
C TYR A 269 -1.07 11.41 5.64
N PHE A 270 -0.69 12.68 5.54
CA PHE A 270 0.18 13.23 4.51
C PHE A 270 1.36 13.97 5.14
N GLY A 271 2.55 13.83 4.57
CA GLY A 271 3.72 14.63 4.94
C GLY A 271 3.72 16.00 4.24
N LYS A 272 4.24 17.02 4.91
CA LYS A 272 4.49 18.33 4.26
C LYS A 272 5.77 18.35 3.43
N GLN A 273 6.75 17.53 3.80
CA GLN A 273 8.04 17.45 3.11
C GLN A 273 8.03 16.26 2.16
N LYS A 274 8.30 16.50 0.88
CA LYS A 274 8.42 15.44 -0.14
C LYS A 274 9.47 14.39 0.24
N GLU A 275 10.57 14.81 0.88
CA GLU A 275 11.64 13.91 1.38
C GLU A 275 11.09 12.78 2.27
N VAL A 276 10.03 13.03 3.06
CA VAL A 276 9.38 11.96 3.84
C VAL A 276 8.68 10.96 2.93
N ALA A 277 7.93 11.43 1.95
CA ALA A 277 7.26 10.56 0.98
C ALA A 277 8.28 9.77 0.14
N ASP A 278 9.40 10.38 -0.23
CA ASP A 278 10.52 9.71 -0.92
C ASP A 278 11.03 8.52 -0.09
N MET A 279 11.30 8.74 1.21
CA MET A 279 11.75 7.67 2.11
C MET A 279 10.77 6.48 2.15
N TYR A 280 9.45 6.75 2.22
CA TYR A 280 8.43 5.69 2.21
C TYR A 280 8.29 5.01 0.85
N ALA A 281 8.42 5.75 -0.26
CA ALA A 281 8.34 5.21 -1.62
C ALA A 281 9.52 4.28 -1.93
N ILE A 282 10.74 4.72 -1.61
CA ILE A 282 11.96 3.90 -1.75
C ILE A 282 11.83 2.63 -0.90
N PHE A 283 11.33 2.78 0.34
CA PHE A 283 11.19 1.62 1.22
C PHE A 283 10.13 0.63 0.73
N ALA A 284 9.01 1.11 0.19
CA ALA A 284 7.99 0.27 -0.44
C ALA A 284 8.58 -0.49 -1.66
N GLU A 285 9.31 0.21 -2.54
CA GLU A 285 9.96 -0.42 -3.69
C GLU A 285 10.97 -1.49 -3.26
N SER A 286 11.83 -1.18 -2.27
CA SER A 286 12.90 -2.07 -1.83
C SER A 286 12.38 -3.41 -1.27
N ARG A 287 11.21 -3.40 -0.62
CA ARG A 287 10.61 -4.60 -0.01
C ARG A 287 9.70 -5.38 -0.97
N SER A 288 9.38 -4.80 -2.12
CA SER A 288 8.57 -5.41 -3.19
C SER A 288 9.39 -5.55 -4.46
N SER A 289 10.56 -6.18 -4.36
CA SER A 289 11.55 -6.32 -5.43
C SER A 289 11.00 -6.89 -6.74
N ARG A 290 9.97 -7.75 -6.68
CA ARG A 290 9.30 -8.35 -7.85
C ARG A 290 8.40 -7.37 -8.60
N VAL A 291 7.81 -6.39 -7.91
CA VAL A 291 6.86 -5.43 -8.50
C VAL A 291 7.51 -4.07 -8.75
N ARG A 292 8.48 -3.69 -7.90
CA ARG A 292 9.13 -2.36 -7.90
C ARG A 292 8.11 -1.23 -8.00
N ASP A 293 7.11 -1.29 -7.12
CA ASP A 293 5.91 -0.45 -7.25
C ASP A 293 5.99 0.82 -6.41
N GLY A 294 7.17 1.34 -6.06
CA GLY A 294 7.29 2.56 -5.27
C GLY A 294 6.65 3.77 -5.96
N ALA A 295 5.96 4.61 -5.21
CA ALA A 295 5.32 5.82 -5.74
C ALA A 295 5.09 6.90 -4.69
N ILE A 296 4.87 8.12 -5.18
CA ILE A 296 4.52 9.29 -4.39
C ILE A 296 3.17 9.83 -4.87
N MET A 297 2.25 9.98 -3.93
CA MET A 297 1.02 10.73 -4.11
C MET A 297 1.26 12.18 -3.73
N TYR A 298 0.89 13.09 -4.63
CA TYR A 298 0.89 14.53 -4.47
C TYR A 298 -0.56 14.99 -4.28
N VAL A 299 -0.80 15.82 -3.29
CA VAL A 299 -2.13 16.37 -3.02
C VAL A 299 -2.03 17.87 -2.81
N ALA A 300 -2.77 18.66 -3.59
CA ALA A 300 -2.89 20.09 -3.33
C ALA A 300 -4.15 20.37 -2.51
N ILE A 301 -4.01 20.74 -1.24
CA ILE A 301 -5.15 21.13 -0.38
C ILE A 301 -5.32 22.66 -0.32
N PRO A 302 -6.54 23.21 -0.20
CA PRO A 302 -6.71 24.66 -0.04
C PRO A 302 -5.97 25.22 1.18
N ASN A 303 -5.31 26.37 1.07
CA ASN A 303 -4.56 26.97 2.18
C ASN A 303 -5.41 27.23 3.43
N THR A 304 -6.70 27.55 3.23
CA THR A 304 -7.68 27.74 4.31
C THR A 304 -7.87 26.51 5.19
N TRP A 305 -7.48 25.31 4.75
CA TRP A 305 -7.46 24.12 5.58
C TRP A 305 -6.38 24.21 6.65
N LEU A 306 -5.19 24.65 6.27
CA LEU A 306 -4.04 24.79 7.16
C LEU A 306 -4.17 26.00 8.07
N ASP A 307 -4.79 27.08 7.60
CA ASP A 307 -5.11 28.26 8.42
C ASP A 307 -6.02 27.91 9.62
N ASN A 308 -6.88 26.90 9.44
CA ASN A 308 -7.82 26.41 10.47
C ASN A 308 -7.38 25.08 11.11
N ALA A 309 -6.17 24.58 10.79
CA ALA A 309 -5.68 23.33 11.35
C ALA A 309 -5.25 23.52 12.81
N HIS A 310 -5.57 22.56 13.67
CA HIS A 310 -5.01 22.54 15.01
C HIS A 310 -3.57 22.07 14.94
N SER A 311 -2.65 22.91 15.40
CA SER A 311 -1.24 22.53 15.50
C SER A 311 -0.93 22.01 16.89
N ILE A 312 -0.26 20.86 16.97
CA ILE A 312 0.18 20.26 18.23
C ILE A 312 1.70 20.28 18.33
N PHE A 313 2.21 20.69 19.48
CA PHE A 313 3.64 20.84 19.76
C PHE A 313 3.98 20.22 21.12
N ASN A 314 5.27 20.19 21.49
CA ASN A 314 5.67 19.74 22.82
C ASN A 314 5.12 20.68 23.90
N PRO A 315 4.73 20.17 25.08
CA PRO A 315 4.78 18.76 25.49
C PRO A 315 3.60 17.89 25.01
N ASP A 316 2.48 18.51 24.63
CA ASP A 316 1.21 17.84 24.30
C ASP A 316 1.34 16.79 23.20
N TRP A 317 2.15 17.06 22.18
CA TRP A 317 2.44 16.12 21.09
C TRP A 317 3.00 14.80 21.61
N LYS A 318 3.97 14.86 22.53
CA LYS A 318 4.57 13.65 23.11
C LYS A 318 3.53 12.88 23.91
N GLN A 319 2.75 13.59 24.73
CA GLN A 319 1.73 12.95 25.55
C GLN A 319 0.63 12.27 24.72
N LEU A 320 0.23 12.88 23.60
CA LEU A 320 -0.77 12.31 22.71
C LEU A 320 -0.24 11.07 21.97
N VAL A 321 0.98 11.13 21.45
CA VAL A 321 1.64 9.96 20.80
C VAL A 321 1.82 8.83 21.82
N TRP A 322 2.24 9.17 23.04
CA TRP A 322 2.38 8.22 24.14
C TRP A 322 1.08 7.47 24.40
N LEU A 323 -0.02 8.19 24.64
CA LEU A 323 -1.31 7.58 24.94
C LEU A 323 -1.90 6.82 23.74
N SER A 324 -1.58 7.25 22.52
CA SER A 324 -2.07 6.61 21.30
C SER A 324 -1.37 5.28 21.02
N ARG A 325 -0.05 5.20 21.25
CA ARG A 325 0.76 4.01 20.90
C ARG A 325 1.16 3.15 22.11
N ASN A 326 1.03 3.66 23.33
CA ASN A 326 1.26 2.91 24.57
C ASN A 326 -0.06 2.40 25.18
N ARG A 327 -0.41 1.15 24.87
CA ARG A 327 -1.63 0.50 25.40
C ARG A 327 -1.66 0.43 26.92
N ARG A 328 -0.52 0.23 27.59
CA ARG A 328 -0.44 0.17 29.05
C ARG A 328 -0.80 1.52 29.65
N ALA A 329 -0.15 2.59 29.20
CA ALA A 329 -0.44 3.95 29.68
C ALA A 329 -1.89 4.36 29.40
N PHE A 330 -2.41 3.99 28.23
CA PHE A 330 -3.82 4.23 27.87
C PHE A 330 -4.79 3.54 28.84
N LEU A 331 -4.57 2.26 29.16
CA LEU A 331 -5.43 1.48 30.06
C LEU A 331 -5.30 1.90 31.53
N GLU A 332 -4.09 2.22 31.99
CA GLU A 332 -3.84 2.78 33.33
C GLU A 332 -4.63 4.08 33.50
N ARG A 333 -4.63 4.95 32.49
CA ARG A 333 -5.38 6.20 32.51
C ARG A 333 -6.89 6.00 32.45
N LEU A 334 -7.38 5.10 31.61
CA LEU A 334 -8.80 4.74 31.55
C LEU A 334 -9.30 4.14 32.88
N SER A 335 -8.43 3.47 33.63
CA SER A 335 -8.76 2.95 34.96
C SER A 335 -8.85 4.05 36.02
N ALA A 336 -8.08 5.14 35.86
CA ALA A 336 -8.03 6.28 36.77
C ALA A 336 -9.06 7.37 36.46
N SER A 337 -9.52 7.47 35.20
CA SER A 337 -10.43 8.50 34.71
C SER A 337 -11.42 7.92 33.69
N PRO A 338 -12.70 8.35 33.67
CA PRO A 338 -13.67 7.91 32.67
C PRO A 338 -13.25 8.26 31.24
N THR A 339 -12.37 9.25 31.05
CA THR A 339 -11.75 9.57 29.77
C THR A 339 -10.30 9.08 29.75
N ALA A 340 -9.98 8.23 28.78
CA ALA A 340 -8.60 7.77 28.57
C ALA A 340 -7.68 8.90 28.07
N ILE A 341 -8.24 9.89 27.36
CA ILE A 341 -7.51 11.06 26.85
C ILE A 341 -7.69 12.23 27.85
N PRO A 342 -6.61 12.88 28.29
CA PRO A 342 -6.67 14.11 29.10
C PRO A 342 -7.52 15.20 28.45
N GLU A 343 -8.22 16.00 29.26
CA GLU A 343 -9.11 17.07 28.78
C GLU A 343 -8.34 18.07 27.90
N GLU A 344 -7.11 18.40 28.27
CA GLU A 344 -6.21 19.28 27.53
C GLU A 344 -5.86 18.73 26.13
N LEU A 345 -5.91 17.40 25.94
CA LEU A 345 -5.61 16.75 24.66
C LEU A 345 -6.84 16.43 23.82
N VAL A 346 -8.05 16.51 24.38
CA VAL A 346 -9.30 16.18 23.67
C VAL A 346 -9.43 16.99 22.39
N SER A 347 -9.10 18.29 22.46
CA SER A 347 -9.18 19.21 21.33
C SER A 347 -8.33 18.79 20.13
N TYR A 348 -7.24 18.04 20.34
CA TYR A 348 -6.40 17.50 19.27
C TYR A 348 -7.01 16.26 18.64
N THR A 349 -7.64 15.38 19.42
CA THR A 349 -8.27 14.14 18.92
C THR A 349 -9.60 14.37 18.18
N THR A 350 -10.23 15.52 18.40
CA THR A 350 -11.50 15.90 17.75
C THR A 350 -11.32 16.93 16.64
N ALA A 351 -10.12 17.47 16.46
CA ALA A 351 -9.85 18.45 15.41
C ALA A 351 -10.02 17.83 14.01
N PRO A 352 -10.77 18.45 13.09
CA PRO A 352 -10.92 17.93 11.73
C PRO A 352 -9.58 17.69 11.02
N ILE A 353 -8.66 18.65 11.20
CA ILE A 353 -7.31 18.61 10.65
C ILE A 353 -6.32 18.90 11.78
N LEU A 354 -5.35 18.01 11.94
CA LEU A 354 -4.27 18.16 12.90
C LEU A 354 -2.93 18.26 12.16
N LEU A 355 -2.10 19.20 12.60
CA LEU A 355 -0.72 19.37 12.15
C LEU A 355 0.22 19.03 13.30
N GLY A 356 1.12 18.08 13.10
CA GLY A 356 2.07 17.65 14.13
C GLY A 356 3.36 17.10 13.55
N ALA A 357 4.33 16.83 14.43
CA ALA A 357 5.54 16.12 14.05
C ALA A 357 5.25 14.64 13.79
N ILE A 358 6.08 14.00 12.95
CA ILE A 358 6.04 12.56 12.70
C ILE A 358 6.83 11.84 13.81
N CYS A 359 6.25 10.84 14.45
CA CYS A 359 6.99 10.03 15.43
C CYS A 359 7.98 9.09 14.71
N CYS A 360 9.25 9.11 15.11
CA CYS A 360 10.28 8.23 14.51
C CYS A 360 10.53 6.94 15.29
N MET A 361 9.56 6.52 16.11
CA MET A 361 9.68 5.35 16.98
C MET A 361 8.55 4.36 16.68
N SER A 362 8.86 3.07 16.80
CA SER A 362 7.85 2.02 16.67
C SER A 362 6.95 1.94 17.89
N THR A 363 5.78 1.30 17.70
CA THR A 363 4.80 1.08 18.77
C THR A 363 5.43 0.27 19.90
N ASN A 364 6.25 -0.72 19.54
CA ASN A 364 6.99 -1.57 20.48
C ASN A 364 8.04 -0.81 21.29
N GLN A 365 8.69 0.21 20.70
CA GLN A 365 9.59 1.10 21.44
C GLN A 365 8.79 1.95 22.44
N ILE A 366 7.73 2.60 21.96
CA ILE A 366 6.92 3.51 22.77
C ILE A 366 6.30 2.76 23.96
N GLN A 367 5.79 1.55 23.77
CA GLN A 367 5.23 0.76 24.88
C GLN A 367 6.21 0.48 26.04
N ARG A 368 7.52 0.58 25.77
CA ARG A 368 8.60 0.28 26.71
C ARG A 368 9.29 1.50 27.31
N LEU A 369 8.94 2.73 26.92
CA LEU A 369 9.51 3.89 27.59
C LEU A 369 8.93 4.02 29.01
N ASP A 370 9.62 4.79 29.85
CA ASP A 370 9.13 5.13 31.18
C ASP A 370 8.37 6.47 31.16
N SER A 371 8.66 7.33 30.17
CA SER A 371 8.07 8.65 30.03
C SER A 371 7.70 8.98 28.58
N ALA A 372 6.64 9.78 28.42
CA ALA A 372 6.31 10.42 27.15
C ALA A 372 7.43 11.35 26.67
N ASP A 373 8.23 11.92 27.58
CA ASP A 373 9.34 12.82 27.25
C ASP A 373 10.43 12.16 26.40
N ASP A 374 10.53 10.83 26.41
CA ASP A 374 11.51 10.08 25.61
C ASP A 374 11.05 9.87 24.16
N ILE A 375 9.83 10.29 23.79
CA ILE A 375 9.35 10.25 22.41
C ILE A 375 10.15 11.21 21.53
N ARG A 376 10.57 10.73 20.37
CA ARG A 376 11.38 11.45 19.39
C ARG A 376 10.63 11.70 18.10
N ASP A 377 10.86 12.88 17.53
CA ASP A 377 10.35 13.27 16.23
C ASP A 377 11.30 12.87 15.11
N LEU A 378 10.75 12.63 13.92
CA LEU A 378 11.52 12.40 12.71
C LEU A 378 12.31 13.65 12.35
N ARG A 379 13.62 13.49 12.13
CA ARG A 379 14.52 14.54 11.65
C ARG A 379 15.00 14.21 10.26
N LEU A 380 14.86 15.17 9.36
CA LEU A 380 15.31 15.08 7.97
C LEU A 380 16.81 15.36 7.88
N SER A 381 17.39 15.10 6.71
CA SER A 381 18.82 15.29 6.45
C SER A 381 19.30 16.73 6.72
N ASN A 382 18.44 17.72 6.46
CA ASN A 382 18.69 19.14 6.73
C ASN A 382 18.47 19.55 8.21
N GLY A 383 18.19 18.60 9.12
CA GLY A 383 17.92 18.85 10.54
C GLY A 383 16.49 19.31 10.86
N ASN A 384 15.68 19.61 9.84
CA ASN A 384 14.28 19.99 10.04
C ASN A 384 13.44 18.80 10.53
N LYS A 385 12.33 19.12 11.20
CA LYS A 385 11.35 18.13 11.64
C LYS A 385 10.53 17.65 10.44
N GLY A 386 10.34 16.34 10.33
CA GLY A 386 9.28 15.79 9.51
C GLY A 386 7.93 16.13 10.13
N THR A 387 7.03 16.71 9.34
CA THR A 387 5.69 17.13 9.80
C THR A 387 4.60 16.50 8.95
N GLN A 388 3.49 16.16 9.60
CA GLN A 388 2.35 15.51 9.00
C GLN A 388 1.06 16.29 9.21
N VAL A 389 0.22 16.28 8.19
CA VAL A 389 -1.17 16.75 8.19
C VAL A 389 -2.07 15.54 8.26
N VAL A 390 -3.01 15.55 9.20
CA VAL A 390 -3.84 14.39 9.53
C VAL A 390 -5.30 14.75 9.43
N LEU A 391 -6.04 13.98 8.64
CA LEU A 391 -7.49 14.09 8.54
C LEU A 391 -8.09 13.13 9.57
N GLN A 392 -8.88 13.66 10.51
CA GLN A 392 -9.37 12.86 11.64
C GLN A 392 -10.87 12.61 11.65
N THR A 393 -11.66 13.51 11.08
CA THR A 393 -13.13 13.44 11.16
C THR A 393 -13.74 13.06 9.83
N GLN A 394 -14.95 12.49 9.87
CA GLN A 394 -15.74 12.21 8.67
C GLN A 394 -15.97 13.46 7.83
N ASP A 395 -16.16 14.62 8.48
CA ASP A 395 -16.29 15.90 7.80
C ASP A 395 -15.02 16.29 7.05
N ALA A 396 -13.83 16.08 7.65
CA ALA A 396 -12.56 16.32 6.97
C ALA A 396 -12.37 15.40 5.75
N PHE A 397 -12.76 14.12 5.86
CA PHE A 397 -12.74 13.18 4.74
C PHE A 397 -13.70 13.62 3.63
N ALA A 398 -14.96 13.92 3.96
CA ALA A 398 -15.95 14.37 2.98
C ALA A 398 -15.52 15.68 2.29
N ARG A 399 -14.92 16.60 3.05
CA ARG A 399 -14.33 17.84 2.53
C ARG A 399 -13.18 17.53 1.56
N PHE A 400 -12.33 16.55 1.87
CA PHE A 400 -11.19 16.17 1.03
C PHE A 400 -11.67 15.63 -0.31
N LEU A 401 -12.60 14.68 -0.26
CA LEU A 401 -13.16 14.03 -1.44
C LEU A 401 -13.80 15.04 -2.42
N ARG A 402 -14.35 16.14 -1.89
CA ARG A 402 -14.97 17.21 -2.68
C ARG A 402 -13.96 18.25 -3.18
N GLU A 403 -13.09 18.76 -2.31
CA GLU A 403 -12.24 19.92 -2.62
C GLU A 403 -10.90 19.55 -3.25
N CYS A 404 -10.49 18.28 -3.14
CA CYS A 404 -9.24 17.77 -3.72
C CYS A 404 -9.47 16.92 -4.98
N GLN A 405 -10.72 16.74 -5.43
CA GLN A 405 -11.00 16.10 -6.71
C GLN A 405 -10.34 16.89 -7.85
N GLY A 406 -9.51 16.22 -8.66
CA GLY A 406 -8.69 16.87 -9.69
C GLY A 406 -7.40 17.53 -9.19
N TYR A 407 -7.09 17.43 -7.89
CA TYR A 407 -5.87 17.96 -7.26
C TYR A 407 -5.08 16.87 -6.54
N VAL A 408 -5.14 15.65 -7.08
CA VAL A 408 -4.37 14.50 -6.62
C VAL A 408 -3.68 13.87 -7.81
N TRP A 409 -2.38 13.64 -7.67
CA TRP A 409 -1.53 13.01 -8.67
C TRP A 409 -0.74 11.89 -8.02
N VAL A 410 -0.39 10.86 -8.78
CA VAL A 410 0.47 9.77 -8.32
C VAL A 410 1.56 9.60 -9.36
N GLN A 411 2.80 9.74 -8.92
CA GLN A 411 3.99 9.55 -9.74
C GLN A 411 4.71 8.29 -9.27
N LYS A 412 5.13 7.44 -10.20
CA LYS A 412 6.00 6.32 -9.85
C LYS A 412 7.35 6.86 -9.39
N TRP A 413 7.92 6.17 -8.42
CA TRP A 413 9.29 6.43 -8.04
C TRP A 413 10.21 5.83 -9.10
N ASP A 414 11.02 6.67 -9.74
CA ASP A 414 12.03 6.21 -10.69
C ASP A 414 13.41 6.24 -10.02
N SER A 415 13.94 5.04 -9.75
CA SER A 415 15.28 4.85 -9.20
C SER A 415 16.39 5.46 -10.07
N GLN A 416 16.17 5.67 -11.38
CA GLN A 416 17.15 6.28 -12.28
C GLN A 416 17.31 7.80 -12.05
N LEU A 417 16.27 8.49 -11.59
CA LEU A 417 16.34 9.92 -11.28
C LEU A 417 17.05 10.21 -9.95
N ALA A 418 17.03 9.25 -9.01
CA ALA A 418 17.62 9.42 -7.67
C ALA A 418 19.15 9.57 -7.69
N TYR A 419 19.85 9.06 -8.72
CA TYR A 419 21.31 9.18 -8.86
C TYR A 419 21.80 10.58 -9.31
N THR A 420 20.89 11.54 -9.53
CA THR A 420 21.28 12.93 -9.88
C THR A 420 21.49 13.83 -8.66
N TYR A 421 21.14 13.39 -7.45
CA TYR A 421 21.56 14.08 -6.23
C TYR A 421 22.97 13.61 -5.84
N PRO A 422 23.98 14.49 -5.81
CA PRO A 422 25.32 14.09 -5.45
C PRO A 422 25.30 13.50 -4.03
N PRO A 423 26.00 12.38 -3.78
CA PRO A 423 26.13 11.85 -2.43
C PRO A 423 26.70 12.96 -1.56
N ASN A 424 25.99 13.31 -0.49
CA ASN A 424 26.46 14.25 0.51
C ASN A 424 27.87 13.82 0.93
N SER A 425 28.86 14.60 0.47
CA SER A 425 30.21 14.52 0.95
C SER A 425 30.16 14.80 2.44
N SER A 426 30.45 13.79 3.23
CA SER A 426 30.62 13.86 4.67
C SER A 426 31.63 14.97 5.02
N ALA A 427 31.20 15.88 5.90
CA ALA A 427 32.04 16.78 6.69
C ALA A 427 31.71 16.57 8.16
#